data_AF-A0A2A3JRH1-F1
#
_entry.id   AF-A0A2A3JRH1-F1
#
_cell.length_a   1.000
_cell.length_b   1.000
_cell.length_c   1.000
_cell.angle_alpha   90.00
_cell.angle_beta   90.00
_cell.angle_gamma   90.00
#
_symmetry.space_group_name_H-M   'P 1'
#
loop_
_entity.id
_entity.type
_entity.pdbx_description
1 polymer ?
#
loop_
_entity_poly.entity_id
_entity_poly.type
_entity_poly.pdbx_seq_one_letter_code
_entity_poly.pdbx_strand_id
1 'polypeptide(L)'
;MIARYFFQSFAQPEAEGWLRAISGAEQVMGREVGPQVVCAVLRTVQQMRAARRNHFHFSNPDCPGCAARLCGHERLFLNTFRSVRRGRIADAEAHAMLLCEGNCSEGLIAAMGELCAALPSAPLRPSVERQALH
;
A
#
# COMPACT_ATOMS: atom_id res chain seq x y z
N MET A 1 -0.08 -7.48 -0.42
CA MET A 1 0.21 -6.05 -0.64
C MET A 1 0.90 -5.50 0.60
N ILE A 2 2.07 -4.86 0.47
CA ILE A 2 2.86 -4.33 1.61
C ILE A 2 2.02 -3.37 2.48
N ALA A 3 1.16 -2.54 1.89
CA ALA A 3 0.32 -1.58 2.62
C ALA A 3 -0.57 -2.21 3.71
N ARG A 4 -0.94 -3.50 3.59
CA ARG A 4 -1.72 -4.20 4.63
C ARG A 4 -1.04 -4.23 5.98
N TYR A 5 0.29 -4.37 5.97
CA TYR A 5 1.06 -4.38 7.19
C TYR A 5 1.02 -3.03 7.92
N PHE A 6 0.93 -1.93 7.17
CA PHE A 6 0.69 -0.62 7.77
C PHE A 6 -0.74 -0.45 8.28
N PHE A 7 -1.74 -0.94 7.54
CA PHE A 7 -3.13 -0.94 8.04
C PHE A 7 -3.22 -1.70 9.37
N GLN A 8 -2.58 -2.87 9.46
CA GLN A 8 -2.46 -3.63 10.69
C GLN A 8 -1.74 -2.85 11.78
N SER A 9 -0.57 -2.24 11.52
CA SER A 9 0.16 -1.46 12.53
C SER A 9 -0.65 -0.29 13.10
N PHE A 10 -1.53 0.33 12.31
CA PHE A 10 -2.40 1.38 12.83
C PHE A 10 -3.64 0.85 13.57
N ALA A 11 -4.09 -0.36 13.25
CA ALA A 11 -5.24 -1.00 13.91
C ALA A 11 -4.86 -1.77 15.18
N GLN A 12 -3.65 -2.35 15.21
CA GLN A 12 -3.08 -3.22 16.23
C GLN A 12 -1.56 -2.96 16.31
N PRO A 13 -1.12 -1.91 17.01
CA PRO A 13 0.29 -1.53 17.09
C PRO A 13 1.20 -2.66 17.60
N GLU A 14 0.70 -3.51 18.50
CA GLU A 14 1.42 -4.62 19.11
C GLU A 14 1.77 -5.74 18.11
N ALA A 15 1.11 -5.77 16.95
CA ALA A 15 1.42 -6.74 15.90
C ALA A 15 2.68 -6.37 15.09
N GLU A 16 3.23 -5.17 15.28
CA GLU A 16 4.48 -4.69 14.67
C GLU A 16 4.55 -4.89 13.14
N GLY A 17 3.41 -4.82 12.46
CA GLY A 17 3.32 -5.07 11.00
C GLY A 17 4.33 -4.28 10.16
N TRP A 18 4.68 -3.06 10.57
CA TRP A 18 5.68 -2.21 9.93
C TRP A 18 7.04 -2.91 9.74
N LEU A 19 7.49 -3.76 10.66
CA LEU A 19 8.72 -4.57 10.51
C LEU A 19 8.60 -5.52 9.31
N ARG A 20 7.44 -6.17 9.15
CA ARG A 20 7.15 -7.07 8.03
C ARG A 20 6.97 -6.32 6.72
N ALA A 21 6.47 -5.08 6.78
CA ALA A 21 6.42 -4.21 5.61
C ALA A 21 7.84 -3.92 5.09
N ILE A 22 8.78 -3.58 5.99
CA ILE A 22 10.18 -3.30 5.66
C ILE A 22 10.85 -4.57 5.14
N SER A 23 10.84 -5.65 5.91
CA SER A 23 11.50 -6.91 5.54
C SER A 23 10.98 -7.48 4.22
N GLY A 24 9.65 -7.51 4.04
CA GLY A 24 9.05 -8.01 2.79
C GLY A 24 9.36 -7.13 1.59
N ALA A 25 9.53 -5.82 1.77
CA ALA A 25 9.94 -4.93 0.69
C ALA A 25 11.41 -5.11 0.32
N GLU A 26 12.30 -5.25 1.30
CA GLU A 26 13.72 -5.55 1.05
C GLU A 26 13.88 -6.88 0.31
N GLN A 27 13.10 -7.90 0.67
CA GLN A 27 13.09 -9.17 -0.04
C GLN A 27 12.65 -9.02 -1.51
N VAL A 28 11.64 -8.21 -1.79
CA VAL A 28 11.08 -8.10 -3.15
C VAL A 28 11.83 -7.09 -4.03
N MET A 29 12.42 -6.05 -3.43
CA MET A 29 12.98 -4.89 -4.13
C MET A 29 14.47 -4.64 -3.82
N GLY A 30 15.08 -5.43 -2.94
CA GLY A 30 16.44 -5.21 -2.46
C GLY A 30 16.53 -4.15 -1.36
N ARG A 31 17.67 -4.14 -0.67
CA ARG A 31 17.93 -3.24 0.48
C ARG A 31 18.07 -1.77 0.10
N GLU A 32 18.40 -1.46 -1.15
CA GLU A 32 18.57 -0.09 -1.63
C GLU A 32 17.22 0.59 -1.96
N VAL A 33 16.32 -0.15 -2.63
CA VAL A 33 15.03 0.38 -3.13
C VAL A 33 13.88 0.08 -2.17
N GLY A 34 13.89 -1.10 -1.52
CA GLY A 34 12.82 -1.56 -0.64
C GLY A 34 12.41 -0.55 0.43
N PRO A 35 13.35 -0.01 1.24
CA PRO A 35 13.03 0.98 2.27
C PRO A 35 12.38 2.26 1.70
N GLN A 36 12.82 2.73 0.54
CA GLN A 36 12.27 3.94 -0.09
C GLN A 36 10.81 3.74 -0.51
N VAL A 37 10.52 2.58 -1.12
CA VAL A 37 9.14 2.21 -1.50
C VAL A 37 8.27 2.05 -0.27
N VAL A 38 8.78 1.45 0.80
CA VAL A 38 8.05 1.29 2.08
C VAL A 38 7.67 2.63 2.68
N CYS A 39 8.61 3.59 2.71
CA CYS A 39 8.32 4.95 3.17
C CYS A 39 7.29 5.66 2.29
N ALA A 40 7.33 5.46 0.96
CA ALA A 40 6.31 5.98 0.06
C ALA A 40 4.93 5.34 0.32
N VAL A 41 4.87 4.03 0.51
CA VAL A 41 3.63 3.34 0.90
C VAL A 41 3.11 3.89 2.24
N LEU A 42 3.95 4.02 3.27
CA LEU A 42 3.53 4.58 4.55
C LEU A 42 2.94 5.99 4.39
N ARG A 43 3.56 6.85 3.58
CA ARG A 43 3.03 8.20 3.28
C ARG A 43 1.66 8.14 2.61
N THR A 44 1.45 7.27 1.63
CA THR A 44 0.12 7.09 1.02
C THR A 44 -0.94 6.66 2.03
N VAL A 45 -0.60 5.73 2.94
CA VAL A 45 -1.51 5.26 3.99
C VAL A 45 -1.84 6.40 4.96
N GLN A 46 -0.85 7.21 5.35
CA GLN A 46 -1.09 8.35 6.25
C GLN A 46 -1.99 9.41 5.61
N GLN A 47 -1.78 9.75 4.34
CA GLN A 47 -2.63 10.71 3.62
C GLN A 47 -4.07 10.19 3.49
N MET A 48 -4.24 8.90 3.17
CA MET A 48 -5.55 8.27 3.17
C MET A 48 -6.22 8.33 4.56
N ARG A 49 -5.48 8.04 5.63
CA ARG A 49 -6.01 8.09 7.00
C ARG A 49 -6.41 9.51 7.41
N ALA A 50 -5.63 10.51 7.03
CA ALA A 50 -5.92 11.92 7.32
C ALA A 50 -7.18 12.41 6.61
N ALA A 51 -7.45 11.91 5.40
CA ALA A 51 -8.64 12.28 4.62
C ALA A 51 -9.92 11.55 5.06
N ARG A 52 -9.81 10.33 5.60
CA ARG A 52 -10.98 9.51 5.95
C ARG A 52 -11.52 9.84 7.34
N ARG A 53 -12.84 9.74 7.50
CA ARG A 53 -13.51 9.85 8.81
C ARG A 53 -13.91 8.49 9.38
N ASN A 54 -14.32 7.55 8.52
CA ASN A 54 -14.71 6.21 8.96
C ASN A 54 -13.57 5.19 8.82
N HIS A 55 -13.73 4.08 9.55
CA HIS A 55 -12.78 2.97 9.55
C HIS A 55 -12.46 2.47 8.14
N PHE A 56 -11.18 2.20 7.89
CA PHE A 56 -10.74 1.56 6.66
C PHE A 56 -10.74 0.04 6.84
N HIS A 57 -11.60 -0.67 6.12
CA HIS A 57 -11.60 -2.13 6.09
C HIS A 57 -10.44 -2.67 5.24
N PHE A 58 -9.75 -3.69 5.74
CA PHE A 58 -8.69 -4.40 5.02
C PHE A 58 -8.74 -5.88 5.32
N SER A 59 -8.16 -6.68 4.44
CA SER A 59 -8.08 -8.12 4.63
C SER A 59 -6.91 -8.45 5.54
N ASN A 60 -7.12 -9.30 6.55
CA ASN A 60 -6.08 -9.71 7.49
C ASN A 60 -4.85 -10.28 6.74
N PRO A 61 -3.65 -9.68 6.86
CA PRO A 61 -2.44 -10.18 6.19
C PRO A 61 -1.96 -11.54 6.73
N ASP A 62 -2.40 -11.94 7.93
CA ASP A 62 -1.94 -13.16 8.62
C ASP A 62 -2.85 -14.37 8.44
N CYS A 63 -3.99 -14.18 7.79
CA CYS A 63 -4.86 -15.28 7.40
C CYS A 63 -4.65 -15.56 5.91
N PRO A 64 -4.11 -16.73 5.51
CA PRO A 64 -3.85 -17.06 4.11
C PRO A 64 -5.08 -16.89 3.21
N GLY A 65 -6.25 -17.31 3.69
CA GLY A 65 -7.52 -17.17 2.96
C GLY A 65 -8.01 -15.72 2.83
N CYS A 66 -7.72 -14.85 3.80
CA CYS A 66 -8.02 -13.41 3.70
C CYS A 66 -6.99 -12.70 2.81
N ALA A 67 -5.71 -13.01 2.98
CA ALA A 67 -4.61 -12.40 2.25
C ALA A 67 -4.71 -12.64 0.73
N ALA A 68 -5.32 -13.75 0.30
CA ALA A 68 -5.57 -14.06 -1.11
C ALA A 68 -6.62 -13.17 -1.80
N ARG A 69 -7.43 -12.40 -1.05
CA ARG A 69 -8.55 -11.62 -1.59
C ARG A 69 -8.39 -10.14 -1.28
N LEU A 70 -8.87 -9.27 -2.16
CA LEU A 70 -8.95 -7.82 -1.90
C LEU A 70 -10.38 -7.45 -1.49
N CYS A 71 -10.52 -6.72 -0.38
CA CYS A 71 -11.80 -6.12 -0.01
C CYS A 71 -12.08 -4.85 -0.85
N GLY A 72 -13.26 -4.25 -0.65
CA GLY A 72 -13.69 -3.06 -1.40
C GLY A 72 -12.75 -1.86 -1.24
N HIS A 73 -12.36 -1.51 -0.02
CA HIS A 73 -11.49 -0.36 0.22
C HIS A 73 -10.07 -0.59 -0.32
N GLU A 74 -9.53 -1.80 -0.17
CA GLU A 74 -8.23 -2.17 -0.75
C GLU A 74 -8.25 -2.07 -2.28
N ARG A 75 -9.38 -2.42 -2.90
CA ARG A 75 -9.55 -2.29 -4.35
C ARG A 75 -9.57 -0.83 -4.78
N LEU A 76 -10.24 0.05 -4.04
CA LEU A 76 -10.22 1.49 -4.32
C LEU A 76 -8.81 2.05 -4.19
N PHE A 77 -8.09 1.73 -3.10
CA PHE A 77 -6.70 2.15 -2.88
C PHE A 77 -5.79 1.73 -4.04
N LEU A 78 -5.87 0.46 -4.46
CA LEU A 78 -5.09 -0.06 -5.59
C LEU A 78 -5.51 0.53 -6.93
N ASN A 79 -6.79 0.83 -7.13
CA ASN A 79 -7.27 1.44 -8.36
C ASN A 79 -6.83 2.90 -8.48
N THR A 80 -6.84 3.67 -7.39
CA THR A 80 -6.23 5.00 -7.34
C THR A 80 -4.77 4.92 -7.76
N PHE A 81 -3.97 4.06 -7.12
CA PHE A 81 -2.56 3.85 -7.47
C PHE A 81 -2.36 3.49 -8.94
N ARG A 82 -3.11 2.51 -9.46
CA ARG A 82 -3.01 2.05 -10.86
C ARG A 82 -3.38 3.15 -11.85
N SER A 83 -4.37 3.98 -11.53
CA SER A 83 -4.78 5.09 -12.39
C SER A 83 -3.74 6.20 -12.40
N VAL A 84 -3.17 6.57 -11.24
CA VAL A 84 -2.02 7.49 -11.15
C VAL A 84 -0.85 6.96 -11.99
N ARG A 85 -0.47 5.71 -11.79
CA ARG A 85 0.64 5.07 -12.52
C ARG A 85 0.44 5.04 -14.05
N ARG A 86 -0.81 5.06 -14.52
CA ARG A 86 -1.17 5.07 -15.95
C ARG A 86 -1.41 6.48 -16.50
N GLY A 87 -1.21 7.53 -15.71
CA GLY A 87 -1.52 8.92 -16.09
C GLY A 87 -3.01 9.21 -16.25
N ARG A 88 -3.91 8.34 -15.74
CA ARG A 88 -5.36 8.52 -15.81
C ARG A 88 -5.85 9.26 -14.57
N ILE A 89 -5.59 10.57 -14.52
CA ILE A 89 -5.81 11.38 -13.31
C ILE A 89 -7.29 11.46 -12.93
N ALA A 90 -8.20 11.68 -13.88
CA ALA A 90 -9.65 11.69 -13.60
C ALA A 90 -10.15 10.37 -12.98
N ASP A 91 -9.67 9.22 -13.48
CA ASP A 91 -9.97 7.93 -12.87
C ASP A 91 -9.39 7.83 -11.46
N ALA A 92 -8.18 8.35 -11.23
CA ALA A 92 -7.55 8.32 -9.92
C ALA A 92 -8.34 9.14 -8.90
N GLU A 93 -8.77 10.34 -9.29
CA GLU A 93 -9.62 11.24 -8.50
C GLU A 93 -10.96 10.58 -8.16
N ALA A 94 -11.63 9.93 -9.12
CA ALA A 94 -12.88 9.24 -8.86
C ALA A 94 -12.74 8.12 -7.81
N HIS A 95 -11.71 7.28 -7.93
CA HIS A 95 -11.43 6.24 -6.93
C HIS A 95 -11.02 6.83 -5.57
N ALA A 96 -10.21 7.88 -5.58
CA ALA A 96 -9.73 8.54 -4.37
C ALA A 96 -10.87 9.26 -3.63
N MET A 97 -11.82 9.87 -4.36
CA MET A 97 -13.03 10.47 -3.80
C MET A 97 -13.88 9.44 -3.07
N LEU A 98 -14.14 8.29 -3.69
CA LEU A 98 -14.87 7.19 -3.05
C LEU A 98 -14.10 6.65 -1.84
N LEU A 99 -12.79 6.49 -1.96
CA LEU A 99 -11.94 6.01 -0.88
C LEU A 99 -11.84 7.00 0.28
N CYS A 100 -11.85 8.30 0.02
CA CYS A 100 -11.79 9.34 1.04
C CYS A 100 -13.19 9.80 1.48
N GLU A 101 -14.26 9.11 1.08
CA GLU A 101 -15.63 9.40 1.52
C GLU A 101 -16.09 10.81 1.13
N GLY A 102 -15.64 11.31 -0.02
CA GLY A 102 -15.90 12.66 -0.51
C GLY A 102 -15.03 13.75 0.13
N ASN A 103 -14.14 13.41 1.07
CA ASN A 103 -13.20 14.37 1.65
C ASN A 103 -12.02 14.67 0.70
N CYS A 104 -11.23 15.70 1.03
CA CYS A 104 -10.07 16.11 0.24
C CYS A 104 -9.08 14.94 0.03
N SER A 105 -8.81 14.60 -1.23
CA SER A 105 -7.99 13.45 -1.62
C SER A 105 -6.71 13.84 -2.38
N GLU A 106 -6.43 15.13 -2.52
CA GLU A 106 -5.26 15.67 -3.23
C GLU A 106 -3.94 15.14 -2.62
N GLY A 107 -3.82 15.16 -1.30
CA GLY A 107 -2.65 14.65 -0.60
C GLY A 107 -2.42 13.14 -0.83
N LEU A 108 -3.50 12.36 -0.96
CA LEU A 108 -3.41 10.95 -1.29
C LEU A 108 -2.91 10.76 -2.74
N ILE A 109 -3.47 11.51 -3.70
CA ILE A 109 -3.08 11.41 -5.12
C ILE A 109 -1.61 11.81 -5.30
N ALA A 110 -1.18 12.90 -4.65
CA ALA A 110 0.21 13.35 -4.66
C ALA A 110 1.15 12.26 -4.10
N ALA A 111 0.84 11.71 -2.93
CA ALA A 111 1.63 10.64 -2.32
C ALA A 111 1.66 9.36 -3.19
N MET A 112 0.57 9.06 -3.90
CA MET A 112 0.54 7.95 -4.86
C MET A 112 1.46 8.20 -6.06
N GLY A 113 1.59 9.46 -6.50
CA GLY A 113 2.55 9.88 -7.51
C GLY A 113 3.99 9.65 -7.05
N GLU A 114 4.32 10.05 -5.82
CA GLU A 114 5.63 9.77 -5.21
C GLU A 114 5.90 8.26 -5.12
N LEU A 115 4.90 7.46 -4.74
CA LEU A 115 5.00 6.00 -4.73
C LEU A 115 5.24 5.43 -6.14
N CYS A 116 4.61 5.97 -7.17
CA CYS A 116 4.86 5.57 -8.54
C CYS A 116 6.31 5.88 -8.96
N ALA A 117 6.85 7.03 -8.56
CA ALA A 117 8.22 7.42 -8.86
C ALA A 117 9.26 6.59 -8.10
N ALA A 118 8.95 6.14 -6.88
CA ALA A 118 9.84 5.30 -6.07
C ALA A 118 9.90 3.84 -6.53
N LEU A 119 8.90 3.36 -7.28
CA LEU A 119 8.86 1.98 -7.75
C LEU A 119 9.84 1.76 -8.91
N PRO A 120 10.54 0.61 -8.95
CA PRO A 120 11.39 0.29 -10.09
C PRO A 120 10.55 0.12 -11.36
N SER A 121 11.12 0.55 -12.48
CA SER A 121 10.52 0.41 -13.82
C SER A 121 10.52 -1.03 -14.32
N ALA A 122 11.49 -1.84 -13.86
CA ALA A 122 11.58 -3.26 -14.15
C ALA A 122 10.54 -4.09 -13.36
N PRO A 123 10.10 -5.24 -13.88
CA PRO A 123 9.21 -6.14 -13.16
C PRO A 123 9.83 -6.56 -11.82
N LEU A 124 9.06 -6.41 -10.74
CA LEU A 124 9.43 -6.91 -9.42
C LEU A 124 9.60 -8.43 -9.51
N ARG A 125 10.83 -8.92 -9.35
CA ARG A 125 11.10 -10.35 -9.17
C ARG A 125 11.14 -10.60 -7.66
N PRO A 126 10.38 -11.55 -7.11
CA PRO A 126 10.66 -12.01 -5.77
C PRO A 126 12.12 -12.46 -5.72
N SER A 127 12.91 -11.98 -4.76
CA SER A 127 14.26 -12.52 -4.57
C SER A 127 14.13 -14.03 -4.40
N VAL A 128 14.94 -14.78 -5.14
CA VAL A 128 15.00 -16.24 -5.04
C VAL A 128 15.79 -16.58 -3.78
N GLU A 129 15.27 -16.19 -2.63
CA GLU A 129 15.69 -16.72 -1.32
C GLU A 129 14.47 -17.34 -0.66
N ARG A 130 13.98 -18.42 -1.30
CA ARG A 130 13.37 -19.50 -0.53
C ARG A 130 14.51 -20.22 0.19
N GLN A 131 14.97 -19.68 1.32
CA GLN A 131 15.64 -20.53 2.29
C GLN A 131 14.56 -21.17 3.14
N ALA A 132 14.32 -22.45 2.82
CA ALA A 132 13.70 -23.40 3.69
C ALA A 132 14.30 -23.27 5.08
N LEU A 133 13.48 -22.92 6.06
CA LEU A 133 13.76 -23.19 7.46
C LEU A 133 12.49 -23.77 8.06
N HIS A 134 12.71 -24.92 8.69
CA HIS A 134 11.79 -25.84 9.32
C HIS A 134 10.87 -25.19 10.36
#